data_AF-A0A4P7XH20-F1
#
_entry.id   AF-A0A4P7XH20-F1
#
_cell.length_a   1.000
_cell.length_b   1.000
_cell.length_c   1.000
_cell.angle_alpha   90.00
_cell.angle_beta   90.00
_cell.angle_gamma   90.00
#
_symmetry.space_group_name_H-M   'P 1'
#
loop_
_entity.id
_entity.type
_entity.pdbx_description
1 polymer ?
#
loop_
_entity_poly.entity_id
_entity_poly.type
_entity_poly.pdbx_seq_one_letter_code
_entity_poly.pdbx_strand_id
1 'polypeptide(L)'
;MAVKACYMSDRDESRLFTSKKDADAYDRMLELAENISAIMEHRFPALGEKVSEEIGLFIAGEQDLFAKAIKGRPDVLGEWLAENQDNVAELSGRKKAGNE
;
A
#
# COMPACT_ATOMS: atom_id res chain seq x y z
N MET A 1 -28.97 24.25 -1.17
CA MET A 1 -28.15 23.27 -1.92
C MET A 1 -26.70 23.67 -1.74
N ALA A 2 -25.86 22.85 -1.10
CA ALA A 2 -24.47 23.22 -0.80
C ALA A 2 -23.53 22.52 -1.78
N VAL A 3 -22.72 23.30 -2.49
CA VAL A 3 -21.64 22.80 -3.35
C VAL A 3 -20.34 22.77 -2.55
N LYS A 4 -19.64 21.63 -2.57
CA LYS A 4 -18.29 21.49 -1.99
C LYS A 4 -17.30 21.33 -3.13
N ALA A 5 -16.17 22.02 -3.04
CA ALA A 5 -15.05 21.80 -3.93
C ALA A 5 -14.42 20.43 -3.61
N CYS A 6 -14.42 19.54 -4.60
CA CYS A 6 -13.73 18.26 -4.54
C CYS A 6 -12.54 18.33 -5.51
N TYR A 7 -11.43 17.72 -5.11
CA TYR A 7 -10.22 17.58 -5.91
C TYR A 7 -10.13 16.13 -6.39
N MET A 8 -9.77 15.95 -7.66
CA MET A 8 -9.63 14.63 -8.29
C MET A 8 -8.13 14.33 -8.43
N SER A 9 -7.76 13.07 -8.23
CA SER A 9 -6.42 12.56 -8.58
C SER A 9 -6.37 12.36 -10.10
N ASP A 10 -5.28 12.79 -10.73
CA ASP A 10 -5.13 12.68 -12.20
C ASP A 10 -4.92 11.22 -12.63
N ARG A 11 -4.41 10.38 -11.71
CA ARG A 11 -4.17 8.95 -11.94
C ARG A 11 -5.34 8.04 -11.55
N ASP A 12 -6.33 8.54 -10.81
CA ASP A 12 -7.49 7.75 -10.35
C ASP A 12 -8.75 8.63 -10.27
N GLU A 13 -9.50 8.65 -11.38
CA GLU A 13 -10.74 9.41 -11.53
C GLU A 13 -11.89 8.87 -10.65
N SER A 14 -11.72 7.69 -10.03
CA SER A 14 -12.75 7.06 -9.19
C SER A 14 -12.80 7.64 -7.77
N ARG A 15 -11.74 8.34 -7.34
CA ARG A 15 -11.57 8.81 -5.96
C ARG A 15 -11.61 10.33 -5.86
N LEU A 16 -12.59 10.83 -5.10
CA LEU A 16 -12.76 12.25 -4.83
C LEU A 16 -12.14 12.61 -3.48
N PHE A 17 -11.19 13.55 -3.49
CA PHE A 17 -10.52 14.07 -2.31
C PHE A 17 -11.10 15.43 -1.91
N THR A 18 -11.12 15.71 -0.61
CA THR A 18 -11.58 17.01 -0.09
C THR A 18 -10.49 18.09 -0.11
N SER A 19 -9.25 17.72 -0.43
CA SER A 19 -8.07 18.59 -0.41
C SER A 19 -7.13 18.23 -1.55
N LYS A 20 -6.60 19.26 -2.22
CA LYS A 20 -5.61 19.11 -3.29
C LYS A 20 -4.36 18.34 -2.84
N LYS A 21 -3.90 18.60 -1.61
CA LYS A 21 -2.70 17.95 -1.06
C LYS A 21 -2.85 16.43 -0.94
N ASP A 22 -4.06 15.96 -0.62
CA ASP A 22 -4.33 14.53 -0.46
C ASP A 22 -4.39 13.85 -1.82
N ALA A 23 -4.95 14.51 -2.84
CA ALA A 23 -4.91 14.04 -4.22
C ALA A 23 -3.47 13.96 -4.75
N ASP A 24 -2.66 15.02 -4.55
CA ASP A 24 -1.24 15.03 -4.93
C ASP A 24 -0.43 13.93 -4.20
N ALA A 25 -0.73 13.66 -2.93
CA ALA A 25 -0.06 12.61 -2.16
C ALA A 25 -0.45 11.21 -2.66
N TYR A 26 -1.71 11.02 -3.02
CA TYR A 26 -2.22 9.78 -3.60
C TYR A 26 -1.63 9.52 -4.99
N ASP A 27 -1.53 10.55 -5.84
CA ASP A 27 -0.88 10.45 -7.15
C ASP A 27 0.58 9.99 -7.03
N ARG A 28 1.33 10.56 -6.07
CA ARG A 28 2.72 10.12 -5.80
C ARG A 28 2.80 8.71 -5.26
N MET A 29 1.82 8.30 -4.46
CA MET A 29 1.75 6.93 -3.97
C MET A 29 1.55 5.94 -5.13
N LEU A 30 0.61 6.22 -6.03
CA LEU A 30 0.37 5.37 -7.21
C LEU A 30 1.59 5.31 -8.13
N GLU A 31 2.26 6.46 -8.35
CA GLU A 31 3.51 6.51 -9.11
C GLU A 31 4.62 5.64 -8.50
N LEU A 32 4.76 5.68 -7.18
CA LEU A 32 5.74 4.87 -6.47
C LEU A 32 5.39 3.38 -6.58
N ALA A 33 4.10 3.02 -6.45
CA ALA A 33 3.64 1.64 -6.56
C ALA A 33 3.95 1.03 -7.93
N GLU A 34 3.64 1.76 -9.01
CA GLU A 34 3.90 1.31 -10.38
C GLU A 34 5.40 1.08 -10.63
N ASN A 35 6.24 2.05 -10.24
CA ASN A 35 7.68 1.95 -10.40
C ASN A 35 8.29 0.78 -9.63
N ILE A 36 7.84 0.55 -8.40
CA ILE A 36 8.31 -0.58 -7.58
C ILE A 36 7.87 -1.91 -8.20
N SER A 37 6.61 -2.00 -8.63
CA SER A 37 6.07 -3.21 -9.28
C SER A 37 6.89 -3.58 -10.52
N ALA A 38 7.18 -2.60 -11.38
CA ALA A 38 8.00 -2.80 -12.57
C ALA A 38 9.43 -3.25 -12.25
N ILE A 39 10.05 -2.69 -11.20
CA ILE A 39 11.38 -3.13 -10.75
C ILE A 39 11.33 -4.57 -10.23
N MET A 40 10.29 -4.93 -9.46
CA MET A 40 10.13 -6.27 -8.91
C MET A 40 9.91 -7.30 -10.01
N GLU A 41 9.07 -7.00 -10.99
CA GLU A 41 8.84 -7.86 -12.15
C GLU A 41 10.14 -8.08 -12.93
N HIS A 42 10.89 -7.00 -13.19
CA HIS A 42 12.17 -7.08 -13.90
C HIS A 42 13.24 -7.85 -13.11
N ARG A 43 13.30 -7.67 -11.78
CA ARG A 43 14.32 -8.31 -10.94
C ARG A 43 13.99 -9.75 -10.58
N PHE A 44 12.70 -10.08 -10.49
CA PHE A 44 12.14 -11.35 -10.08
C PHE A 44 11.03 -11.81 -11.03
N PRO A 45 11.38 -12.25 -12.25
CA PRO A 45 10.40 -12.72 -13.24
C PRO A 45 9.58 -13.95 -12.78
N ALA A 46 10.00 -14.61 -11.69
CA ALA A 46 9.29 -15.73 -11.09
C ALA A 46 8.13 -15.31 -10.15
N LEU A 47 8.04 -14.05 -9.72
CA LEU A 47 6.94 -13.58 -8.86
C LEU A 47 5.62 -13.43 -9.62
N GLY A 48 5.69 -13.18 -10.94
CA GLY A 48 4.52 -12.85 -11.75
C GLY A 48 4.02 -11.42 -11.54
N GLU A 49 3.26 -10.92 -12.52
CA GLU A 49 2.75 -9.54 -12.59
C GLU A 49 1.91 -9.18 -11.36
N LYS A 50 0.90 -9.99 -11.04
CA LYS A 50 -0.02 -9.72 -9.91
C LYS A 50 0.68 -9.57 -8.56
N VAL A 51 1.63 -10.44 -8.26
CA VAL A 51 2.36 -10.39 -6.99
C VAL A 51 3.27 -9.16 -6.95
N SER A 52 3.87 -8.81 -8.09
CA SER A 52 4.71 -7.61 -8.21
C SER A 52 3.89 -6.33 -7.99
N GLU A 53 2.67 -6.26 -8.54
CA GLU A 53 1.71 -5.18 -8.29
C GLU A 53 1.28 -5.11 -6.83
N GLU A 54 0.91 -6.24 -6.21
CA GLU A 54 0.52 -6.28 -4.80
C GLU A 54 1.65 -5.81 -3.88
N ILE A 55 2.90 -6.19 -4.19
CA ILE A 55 4.09 -5.74 -3.45
C ILE A 55 4.30 -4.24 -3.63
N GLY A 56 4.19 -3.71 -4.86
CA GLY A 56 4.36 -2.30 -5.13
C GLY A 56 3.32 -1.44 -4.43
N LEU A 57 2.05 -1.86 -4.47
CA LEU A 57 0.95 -1.20 -3.76
C LEU A 57 1.15 -1.23 -2.24
N PHE A 58 1.59 -2.36 -1.68
CA PHE A 58 1.88 -2.47 -0.26
C PHE A 58 2.99 -1.52 0.18
N ILE A 59 4.11 -1.48 -0.55
CA ILE A 59 5.24 -0.62 -0.22
C ILE A 59 4.87 0.87 -0.37
N ALA A 60 4.08 1.22 -1.38
CA ALA A 60 3.64 2.60 -1.57
C ALA A 60 2.65 3.05 -0.49
N GLY A 61 1.75 2.17 -0.05
CA GLY A 61 0.85 2.45 1.08
C GLY A 61 1.60 2.70 2.39
N GLU A 62 2.65 1.92 2.64
CA GLU A 62 3.52 2.03 3.82
C GLU A 62 4.81 2.85 3.54
N GLN A 63 4.75 3.81 2.61
CA GLN A 63 5.94 4.56 2.17
C GLN A 63 6.71 5.21 3.32
N ASP A 64 6.03 5.67 4.38
CA ASP A 64 6.65 6.31 5.54
C ASP A 64 7.41 5.29 6.42
N LEU A 65 6.85 4.10 6.59
CA LEU A 65 7.49 2.99 7.32
C LEU A 65 8.76 2.56 6.59
N PHE A 66 8.66 2.29 5.29
CA PHE A 66 9.81 1.90 4.47
C PHE A 66 10.86 3.01 4.37
N ALA A 67 10.45 4.28 4.26
CA ALA A 67 11.38 5.40 4.27
C ALA A 67 12.14 5.51 5.60
N LYS A 68 11.48 5.33 6.75
CA LYS A 68 12.15 5.32 8.07
C LYS A 68 13.11 4.15 8.21
N ALA A 69 12.72 2.98 7.72
CA ALA A 69 13.57 1.80 7.73
C ALA A 69 14.86 2.02 6.93
N ILE A 70 14.73 2.48 5.68
CA ILE A 70 15.86 2.72 4.76
C ILE A 70 16.77 3.86 5.25
N LYS A 71 16.22 4.86 5.94
CA LYS A 71 17.00 5.99 6.50
C LYS A 71 17.87 5.64 7.70
N GLY A 72 17.84 4.39 8.19
CA GLY A 72 18.74 3.92 9.24
C GLY A 72 18.06 3.50 10.54
N ARG A 73 16.74 3.30 10.54
CA ARG A 73 16.01 2.67 11.65
C ARG A 73 15.33 1.38 11.18
N PRO A 74 16.07 0.30 10.89
CA PRO A 74 15.48 -0.95 10.46
C PRO A 74 14.53 -1.56 11.51
N ASP A 75 14.70 -1.19 12.78
CA ASP A 75 13.88 -1.67 13.91
C ASP A 75 12.38 -1.39 13.73
N VAL A 76 12.01 -0.33 12.99
CA VAL A 76 10.60 0.02 12.73
C VAL A 76 9.86 -1.09 11.96
N LEU A 77 10.57 -1.85 11.13
CA LEU A 77 9.98 -3.01 10.45
C LEU A 77 9.72 -4.16 11.43
N GLY A 78 10.58 -4.31 12.44
CA GLY A 78 10.39 -5.28 13.52
C GLY A 78 9.21 -4.91 14.41
N GLU A 79 9.06 -3.63 14.74
CA GLU A 79 7.91 -3.10 15.48
C GLU A 79 6.60 -3.35 14.69
N TRP A 80 6.58 -2.99 13.41
CA TRP A 80 5.43 -3.24 12.55
C TRP A 80 5.08 -4.73 12.47
N LEU A 81 6.07 -5.62 12.38
CA LEU A 81 5.83 -7.05 12.35
C LEU A 81 5.25 -7.56 13.67
N ALA A 82 5.74 -7.07 14.81
CA ALA A 82 5.22 -7.43 16.12
C ALA A 82 3.76 -6.98 16.29
N GLU A 83 3.43 -5.74 15.91
CA GLU A 83 2.08 -5.20 15.99
C GLU A 83 1.09 -5.90 15.04
N ASN A 84 1.56 -6.40 13.89
CA ASN A 84 0.71 -7.05 12.89
C ASN A 84 0.69 -8.58 12.99
N GLN A 85 1.58 -9.22 13.77
CA GLN A 85 1.57 -10.66 14.03
C GLN A 85 0.36 -11.09 14.87
N ASP A 86 -0.08 -10.27 15.82
CA ASP A 86 -1.26 -10.57 16.66
C ASP A 86 -2.56 -10.59 15.82
N ASN A 87 -2.63 -9.82 14.73
CA ASN A 87 -3.80 -9.78 13.84
C ASN A 87 -3.92 -11.02 12.92
N VAL A 88 -2.83 -11.73 12.65
CA VAL A 88 -2.84 -12.94 11.78
C VAL A 88 -3.36 -14.16 12.55
N ALA A 89 -3.20 -14.21 13.87
CA ALA A 89 -3.75 -15.27 14.71
C ALA A 89 -5.29 -15.31 14.68
N GLU A 90 -5.96 -14.15 14.67
CA GLU A 90 -7.43 -14.07 14.58
C GLU A 90 -7.98 -14.42 13.18
N LEU A 91 -7.26 -14.09 12.10
CA LEU A 91 -7.69 -14.41 10.73
C LEU A 91 -7.56 -15.91 10.39
N SER A 92 -6.58 -16.60 10.98
CA SER A 92 -6.44 -18.07 10.85
C SER A 92 -7.59 -18.82 11.52
N GLY A 93 -8.17 -18.27 12.60
CA GLY A 93 -9.35 -18.84 13.27
C GLY A 93 -10.65 -18.77 12.46
N ARG A 94 -10.79 -17.80 11.55
CA ARG A 94 -12.04 -17.58 10.78
C ARG A 94 -12.20 -18.49 9.56
N LYS A 95 -11.10 -19.02 8.98
CA LYS A 95 -11.18 -19.93 7.81
C LYS A 95 -11.66 -21.35 8.14
N LYS A 96 -11.78 -21.74 9.41
CA LYS A 96 -12.20 -23.09 9.82
C LYS A 96 -13.69 -23.26 10.14
N ALA A 97 -14.54 -22.25 9.96
CA ALA A 97 -15.96 -22.32 10.32
C ALA A 97 -16.92 -22.35 9.10
N GLY A 98 -16.44 -22.61 7.89
CA GLY A 98 -17.23 -22.46 6.65
C GLY A 98 -17.20 -23.64 5.69
N ASN A 99 -16.89 -24.85 6.14
CA ASN A 99 -17.09 -26.04 5.32
C ASN A 99 -17.48 -27.24 6.19
N GLU A 100 -18.76 -27.29 6.55
CA GLU A 100 -19.49 -28.51 6.95
C GLU A 100 -20.92 -28.44 6.39
#